data_AF-A0A963E3E9-F1
#
_entry.id   AF-A0A963E3E9-F1
#
_cell.length_a   1.000
_cell.length_b   1.000
_cell.length_c   1.000
_cell.angle_alpha   90.00
_cell.angle_beta   90.00
_cell.angle_gamma   90.00
#
_symmetry.space_group_name_H-M   'P 1'
#
loop_
_entity.id
_entity.type
_entity.pdbx_description
1 polymer ?
#
loop_
_entity_poly.entity_id
_entity_poly.type
_entity_poly.pdbx_seq_one_letter_code
_entity_poly.pdbx_strand_id
1 'polypeptide(L)'
;MLASQPLLAHSDEYLDTQKAPNGGQLRMAGPYHFELVVSGDNKEAKDSPVVVHVTDHAGARVATAGATGTATILAGKKKSSATLTPAGDNRMEGTATYVSTPDMKVVVSITLAGKAAEQARFTPLAVSH
;
A
#
# COMPACT_ATOMS: atom_id res chain seq x y z
N MET A 1 -25.03 5.11 -26.80
CA MET A 1 -23.81 4.30 -26.61
C MET A 1 -23.38 4.47 -25.17
N LEU A 2 -23.61 3.46 -24.32
CA LEU A 2 -23.17 3.49 -22.92
C LEU A 2 -21.70 3.07 -22.90
N ALA A 3 -20.80 4.03 -22.72
CA ALA A 3 -19.36 3.76 -22.65
C ALA A 3 -19.05 3.05 -21.32
N SER A 4 -18.43 1.88 -21.43
CA SER A 4 -17.95 1.05 -20.32
C SER A 4 -16.84 1.76 -19.55
N GLN A 5 -17.21 2.57 -18.55
CA GLN A 5 -16.28 3.28 -17.65
C GLN A 5 -15.72 2.50 -16.43
N PRO A 6 -16.11 1.25 -16.07
CA PRO A 6 -15.61 0.65 -14.83
C PRO A 6 -14.23 0.01 -14.92
N LEU A 7 -13.61 -0.13 -16.11
CA LEU A 7 -12.30 -0.80 -16.24
C LEU A 7 -11.11 0.15 -16.04
N LEU A 8 -11.25 1.42 -16.41
CA LEU A 8 -10.17 2.40 -16.23
C LEU A 8 -10.01 2.80 -14.76
N ALA A 9 -11.10 2.85 -13.98
CA ALA A 9 -11.06 3.27 -12.58
C ALA A 9 -10.22 2.35 -11.67
N HIS A 10 -9.95 1.12 -12.10
CA HIS A 10 -9.19 0.13 -11.36
C HIS A 10 -7.74 -0.03 -11.84
N SER A 11 -7.33 0.69 -12.89
CA SER A 11 -5.96 0.60 -13.36
C SER A 11 -5.01 1.36 -12.42
N ASP A 12 -3.77 0.89 -12.32
CA ASP A 12 -2.74 1.54 -11.51
C ASP A 12 -2.50 2.97 -12.00
N GLU A 13 -2.52 3.19 -13.32
CA GLU A 13 -2.33 4.51 -13.93
C GLU A 13 -3.45 5.47 -13.53
N TYR A 14 -4.70 5.02 -13.51
CA TYR A 14 -5.81 5.84 -13.04
C TYR A 14 -5.69 6.13 -11.55
N LEU A 15 -5.36 5.13 -10.73
CA LEU A 15 -5.20 5.30 -9.29
C LEU A 15 -4.04 6.23 -8.93
N ASP A 16 -2.99 6.28 -9.74
CA ASP A 16 -1.89 7.23 -9.59
C ASP A 16 -2.33 8.69 -9.88
N THR A 17 -3.46 8.91 -10.58
CA THR A 17 -4.06 10.26 -10.71
C THR A 17 -4.87 10.68 -9.49
N GLN A 18 -5.20 9.74 -8.60
CA GLN A 18 -6.03 10.00 -7.43
C GLN A 18 -5.15 10.49 -6.27
N LYS A 19 -5.60 11.57 -5.62
CA LYS A 19 -4.96 12.02 -4.39
C LYS A 19 -5.34 11.09 -3.24
N ALA A 20 -4.38 10.29 -2.79
CA ALA A 20 -4.60 9.41 -1.64
C ALA A 20 -4.84 10.21 -0.33
N PRO A 21 -5.76 9.77 0.54
CA PRO A 21 -6.14 10.52 1.75
C PRO A 21 -5.01 10.78 2.75
N ASN A 22 -4.04 9.87 2.86
CA ASN A 22 -2.96 9.90 3.84
C ASN A 22 -1.58 10.19 3.20
N GLY A 23 -1.56 10.63 1.94
CA GLY A 23 -0.33 10.98 1.22
C GLY A 23 0.47 9.78 0.71
N GLY A 24 -0.15 8.59 0.66
CA GLY A 24 0.45 7.39 0.12
C GLY A 24 0.13 7.15 -1.36
N GLN A 25 0.41 5.93 -1.81
CA GLN A 25 0.00 5.43 -3.13
C GLN A 25 -1.16 4.45 -2.99
N LEU A 26 -2.20 4.60 -3.81
CA LEU A 26 -3.36 3.71 -3.85
C LEU A 26 -3.17 2.57 -4.85
N ARG A 27 -3.55 1.35 -4.46
CA ARG A 27 -3.61 0.19 -5.35
C ARG A 27 -4.82 -0.69 -5.05
N MET A 28 -5.35 -1.31 -6.10
CA MET A 28 -6.33 -2.39 -5.96
C MET A 28 -5.70 -3.61 -5.29
N ALA A 29 -6.44 -4.21 -4.36
CA ALA A 29 -6.12 -5.48 -3.72
C ALA A 29 -7.41 -6.30 -3.56
N GLY A 30 -7.77 -7.06 -4.60
CA GLY A 30 -9.04 -7.79 -4.65
C GLY A 30 -10.23 -6.81 -4.46
N PRO A 31 -11.11 -7.03 -3.45
CA PRO A 31 -12.27 -6.17 -3.18
C PRO A 31 -11.93 -4.88 -2.40
N TYR A 32 -10.65 -4.60 -2.18
CA TYR A 32 -10.18 -3.47 -1.37
C TYR A 32 -9.31 -2.52 -2.18
N HIS A 33 -9.15 -1.29 -1.66
CA HIS A 33 -8.00 -0.45 -1.94
C HIS A 33 -7.06 -0.46 -0.74
N PHE A 34 -5.77 -0.63 -1.03
CA PHE A 34 -4.70 -0.40 -0.07
C PHE A 34 -4.03 0.93 -0.41
N GLU A 35 -3.91 1.80 0.58
CA GLU A 35 -3.05 2.99 0.52
C GLU A 35 -1.76 2.70 1.29
N LEU A 36 -0.63 2.62 0.59
CA LEU A 36 0.69 2.45 1.20
C LEU A 36 1.34 3.81 1.45
N VAL A 37 1.75 4.05 2.70
CA VAL A 37 2.54 5.23 3.12
C VAL A 37 3.90 4.75 3.63
N VAL A 38 4.96 5.31 3.08
CA VAL A 38 6.37 5.07 3.45
C VAL A 38 7.11 6.40 3.57
N SER A 39 8.25 6.41 4.26
CA SER A 39 9.12 7.59 4.27
C SER A 39 9.71 7.83 2.88
N GLY A 40 9.67 9.08 2.41
CA GLY A 40 10.23 9.49 1.12
C GLY A 40 11.63 10.10 1.20
N ASP A 41 12.20 10.27 2.40
CA ASP A 41 13.40 11.09 2.62
C ASP A 41 14.58 10.36 3.26
N ASN A 42 14.51 9.03 3.38
CA ASN A 42 15.59 8.23 3.96
C ASN A 42 16.80 8.20 3.01
N LYS A 43 17.80 9.05 3.26
CA LYS A 43 19.06 9.07 2.49
C LYS A 43 19.91 7.81 2.67
N GLU A 44 19.75 7.15 3.82
CA GLU A 44 20.44 5.90 4.18
C GLU A 44 19.42 4.89 4.71
N ALA A 45 19.81 3.62 4.73
CA ALA A 45 18.95 2.57 5.26
C ALA A 45 18.80 2.73 6.78
N LYS A 46 17.59 2.99 7.25
CA LYS A 46 17.24 3.08 8.67
C LYS A 46 15.89 2.42 8.91
N ASP A 47 15.62 2.08 10.17
CA ASP A 47 14.29 1.63 10.57
C ASP A 47 13.28 2.74 10.34
N SER A 48 12.20 2.42 9.65
CA SER A 48 11.17 3.37 9.30
C SER A 48 9.80 2.71 9.25
N PRO A 49 8.74 3.46 9.57
CA PRO A 49 7.39 2.93 9.57
C PRO A 49 6.96 2.56 8.15
N VAL A 50 6.10 1.57 8.07
CA VAL A 50 5.39 1.13 6.87
C VAL A 50 3.92 1.05 7.25
N VAL A 51 3.09 1.87 6.63
CA VAL A 51 1.69 2.03 7.00
C VAL A 51 0.82 1.69 5.81
N VAL A 52 -0.23 0.92 6.05
CA VAL A 52 -1.24 0.60 5.03
C VAL A 52 -2.62 0.94 5.56
N HIS A 53 -3.37 1.77 4.84
CA HIS A 53 -4.79 1.99 5.12
C HIS A 53 -5.64 1.13 4.19
N VAL A 54 -6.70 0.53 4.72
CA VAL A 54 -7.60 -0.36 3.99
C VAL A 54 -8.96 0.30 3.81
N THR A 55 -9.43 0.38 2.58
CA THR A 55 -10.79 0.81 2.25
C THR A 55 -11.45 -0.16 1.27
N ASP A 56 -12.76 -0.06 1.11
CA ASP A 56 -13.43 -0.66 -0.04
C ASP A 56 -13.19 0.20 -1.31
N HIS A 57 -13.76 -0.24 -2.45
CA HIS A 57 -13.64 0.48 -3.72
C HIS A 57 -14.30 1.87 -3.73
N ALA A 58 -15.27 2.10 -2.83
CA ALA A 58 -15.91 3.41 -2.67
C ALA A 58 -15.12 4.34 -1.74
N GLY A 59 -14.01 3.87 -1.15
CA GLY A 59 -13.19 4.62 -0.21
C GLY A 59 -13.70 4.57 1.23
N ALA A 60 -14.70 3.74 1.54
CA ALA A 60 -15.16 3.55 2.92
C ALA A 60 -14.13 2.73 3.71
N ARG A 61 -13.87 3.14 4.95
CA ARG A 61 -12.90 2.48 5.83
C ARG A 61 -13.32 1.04 6.15
N VAL A 62 -12.38 0.10 6.00
CA VAL A 62 -12.59 -1.30 6.36
C VAL A 62 -11.83 -1.60 7.65
N ALA A 63 -12.52 -2.13 8.66
CA ALA A 63 -11.90 -2.43 9.95
C ALA A 63 -10.78 -3.47 9.82
N THR A 64 -9.66 -3.20 10.47
CA THR A 64 -8.46 -4.05 10.44
C THR A 64 -8.29 -4.90 11.69
N ALA A 65 -9.19 -4.81 12.67
CA ALA A 65 -9.14 -5.62 13.88
C ALA A 65 -9.06 -7.13 13.55
N GLY A 66 -8.08 -7.81 14.13
CA GLY A 66 -7.82 -9.24 13.89
C GLY A 66 -7.15 -9.57 12.55
N ALA A 67 -6.79 -8.55 11.74
CA ALA A 67 -6.03 -8.75 10.52
C ALA A 67 -4.56 -9.04 10.80
N THR A 68 -3.89 -9.67 9.83
CA THR A 68 -2.43 -9.84 9.79
C THR A 68 -1.92 -9.40 8.43
N GLY A 69 -0.64 -9.06 8.31
CA GLY A 69 -0.07 -8.74 7.02
C GLY A 69 1.45 -8.66 6.99
N THR A 70 1.98 -8.49 5.79
CA THR A 70 3.40 -8.26 5.53
C THR A 70 3.58 -7.23 4.43
N ALA A 71 4.63 -6.42 4.54
CA ALA A 71 5.11 -5.57 3.45
C ALA A 71 6.55 -5.97 3.13
N THR A 72 6.77 -6.55 1.96
CA THR A 72 8.11 -6.84 1.43
C THR A 72 8.59 -5.67 0.60
N ILE A 73 9.75 -5.12 0.95
CA ILE A 73 10.30 -3.90 0.35
C ILE A 73 11.58 -4.27 -0.41
N LEU A 74 11.66 -3.80 -1.65
CA LEU A 74 12.86 -3.80 -2.48
C LEU A 74 13.24 -2.35 -2.73
N ALA A 75 14.39 -1.92 -2.22
CA ALA A 75 14.89 -0.55 -2.40
C ALA A 75 16.40 -0.58 -2.64
N GLY A 76 16.84 0.02 -3.75
CA GLY A 76 18.20 -0.16 -4.27
C GLY A 76 18.53 -1.66 -4.43
N LYS A 77 19.58 -2.13 -3.75
CA LYS A 77 20.02 -3.55 -3.79
C LYS A 77 19.60 -4.36 -2.56
N LYS A 78 18.74 -3.82 -1.69
CA LYS A 78 18.35 -4.47 -0.43
C LYS A 78 16.89 -4.92 -0.46
N LYS A 79 16.65 -6.08 0.15
CA LYS A 79 15.31 -6.58 0.47
C LYS A 79 15.12 -6.53 1.98
N SER A 80 14.00 -5.98 2.43
CA SER A 80 13.56 -6.03 3.83
C SER A 80 12.07 -6.34 3.91
N SER A 81 11.56 -6.60 5.12
CA SER A 81 10.15 -6.89 5.34
C SER A 81 9.69 -6.27 6.65
N ALA A 82 8.47 -5.73 6.64
CA ALA A 82 7.74 -5.36 7.85
C ALA A 82 6.62 -6.38 8.09
N THR A 83 6.50 -6.89 9.31
CA THR A 83 5.27 -7.53 9.77
C THR A 83 4.28 -6.42 10.08
N LEU A 84 3.09 -6.48 9.47
CA LEU A 84 2.04 -5.49 9.65
C LEU A 84 1.01 -6.00 10.66
N THR A 85 0.68 -5.15 11.63
CA THR A 85 -0.34 -5.42 12.65
C THR A 85 -1.39 -4.31 12.67
N PRO A 86 -2.63 -4.58 13.11
CA PRO A 86 -3.66 -3.55 13.22
C PRO A 86 -3.23 -2.45 14.19
N ALA A 87 -3.39 -1.20 13.79
CA ALA A 87 -2.93 -0.02 14.50
C ALA A 87 -3.93 1.14 14.38
N GLY A 88 -5.20 0.85 14.67
CA GLY A 88 -6.33 1.77 14.60
C GLY A 88 -7.52 1.15 13.86
N ASP A 89 -8.45 1.99 13.39
CA ASP A 89 -9.65 1.55 12.67
C ASP A 89 -9.29 0.70 11.44
N ASN A 90 -8.76 1.34 10.40
CA ASN A 90 -8.51 0.73 9.10
C ASN A 90 -7.02 0.69 8.74
N ARG A 91 -6.16 0.77 9.74
CA ARG A 91 -4.72 0.98 9.58
C ARG A 91 -3.95 -0.26 10.02
N MET A 92 -3.04 -0.70 9.17
CA MET A 92 -2.02 -1.70 9.46
C MET A 92 -0.66 -1.02 9.52
N GLU A 93 0.17 -1.34 10.50
CA GLU A 93 1.51 -0.74 10.65
C GLU A 93 2.56 -1.79 11.02
N GLY A 94 3.78 -1.56 10.53
CA GLY A 94 4.99 -2.26 10.92
C GLY A 94 6.21 -1.37 10.73
N THR A 95 7.39 -1.90 11.06
CA THR A 95 8.68 -1.23 10.85
C THR A 95 9.58 -2.12 10.00
N ALA A 96 10.34 -1.51 9.09
CA ALA A 96 11.40 -2.18 8.34
C ALA A 96 12.58 -1.23 8.11
N THR A 97 13.78 -1.79 7.96
CA THR A 97 14.96 -1.03 7.55
C THR A 97 14.95 -0.81 6.04
N TYR A 98 14.89 0.44 5.56
CA TYR A 98 14.95 0.74 4.12
C TYR A 98 15.51 2.15 3.84
N VAL A 99 16.02 2.32 2.62
CA VAL A 99 16.41 3.61 2.02
C VAL A 99 15.28 4.07 1.08
N SER A 100 15.04 5.37 0.96
CA SER A 100 14.00 5.94 0.10
C SER A 100 14.59 6.20 -1.28
N THR A 101 14.34 5.30 -2.23
CA THR A 101 14.85 5.40 -3.60
C THR A 101 13.71 5.41 -4.62
N PRO A 102 13.82 6.12 -5.75
CA PRO A 102 12.76 6.15 -6.75
C PRO A 102 12.42 4.80 -7.39
N ASP A 103 13.34 3.84 -7.35
CA ASP A 103 13.14 2.47 -7.82
C ASP A 103 12.50 1.55 -6.76
N MET A 104 12.09 2.08 -5.60
CA MET A 104 11.48 1.30 -4.53
C MET A 104 10.23 0.57 -5.04
N LYS A 105 10.16 -0.73 -4.74
CA LYS A 105 9.00 -1.59 -4.96
C LYS A 105 8.56 -2.20 -3.65
N VAL A 106 7.25 -2.22 -3.41
CA VAL A 106 6.68 -2.84 -2.21
C VAL A 106 5.58 -3.82 -2.61
N VAL A 107 5.61 -5.02 -2.04
CA VAL A 107 4.51 -5.98 -2.14
C VAL A 107 3.87 -6.07 -0.76
N VAL A 108 2.61 -5.67 -0.66
CA VAL A 108 1.82 -5.76 0.57
C VAL A 108 0.84 -6.92 0.43
N SER A 109 0.80 -7.79 1.43
CA SER A 109 -0.20 -8.84 1.57
C SER A 109 -0.89 -8.68 2.92
N ILE A 110 -2.22 -8.53 2.93
CA ILE A 110 -3.02 -8.41 4.16
C ILE A 110 -4.13 -9.47 4.14
N THR A 111 -4.31 -10.15 5.27
CA THR A 111 -5.40 -11.07 5.53
C THR A 111 -6.29 -10.45 6.60
N LEU A 112 -7.47 -9.97 6.22
CA LEU A 112 -8.48 -9.50 7.17
C LEU A 112 -9.09 -10.69 7.94
N ALA A 113 -9.62 -10.42 9.13
CA ALA A 113 -10.18 -11.45 10.00
C ALA A 113 -11.26 -12.29 9.27
N GLY A 114 -11.02 -13.60 9.17
CA GLY A 114 -11.92 -14.53 8.49
C GLY A 114 -12.02 -14.37 6.97
N LYS A 115 -11.08 -13.65 6.33
CA LYS A 115 -11.03 -13.45 4.87
C LYS A 115 -9.79 -14.11 4.25
N ALA A 116 -9.78 -14.22 2.93
CA ALA A 116 -8.58 -14.57 2.19
C ALA A 116 -7.54 -13.44 2.23
N ALA A 117 -6.28 -13.77 1.93
CA ALA A 117 -5.24 -12.77 1.76
C ALA A 117 -5.42 -12.03 0.44
N GLU A 118 -5.30 -10.70 0.47
CA GLU A 118 -5.29 -9.85 -0.70
C GLU A 118 -3.92 -9.15 -0.83
N GLN A 119 -3.48 -8.93 -2.06
CA GLN A 119 -2.15 -8.41 -2.37
C GLN A 119 -2.19 -7.24 -3.33
N ALA A 120 -1.34 -6.25 -3.10
CA ALA A 120 -1.04 -5.16 -4.02
C ALA A 120 0.47 -4.94 -4.19
N ARG A 121 0.86 -4.38 -5.34
CA ARG A 121 2.24 -4.04 -5.67
C ARG A 121 2.34 -2.53 -5.91
N PHE A 122 3.35 -1.92 -5.30
CA PHE A 122 3.52 -0.47 -5.26
C PHE A 122 4.88 -0.07 -5.81
N THR A 123 4.94 1.15 -6.35
CA THR A 123 6.15 1.89 -6.70
C THR A 123 6.06 3.28 -6.05
N PRO A 124 6.05 3.35 -4.70
CA PRO A 124 5.49 4.49 -3.97
C PRO A 124 6.32 5.78 -4.08
N LEU A 125 7.57 5.69 -4.57
CA LEU A 125 8.49 6.81 -4.72
C LEU A 125 8.92 7.01 -6.17
N ALA A 126 8.27 6.32 -7.12
CA ALA A 126 8.56 6.51 -8.53
C ALA A 126 8.26 7.96 -8.92
N VAL A 127 9.18 8.56 -9.68
CA VAL A 127 8.92 9.85 -10.33
C VAL A 127 7.88 9.61 -11.43
N SER A 128 6.76 10.32 -11.37
CA SER A 128 5.78 10.32 -12.45
C SER A 128 6.46 10.75 -13.75
N HIS A 129 6.31 9.95 -14.79
CA HIS A 129 6.78 10.27 -16.15
C HIS A 129 5.90 11.33 -16.81
#